data_AF-A0A7S1L571-F1
#
_entry.id   AF-A0A7S1L571-F1
#
_cell.length_a   1.000
_cell.length_b   1.000
_cell.length_c   1.000
_cell.angle_alpha   90.00
_cell.angle_beta   90.00
_cell.angle_gamma   90.00
#
_symmetry.space_group_name_H-M   'P 1'
#
loop_
_entity.id
_entity.type
_entity.pdbx_description
1 polymer ?
#
loop_
_entity_poly.entity_id
_entity_poly.type
_entity_poly.pdbx_seq_one_letter_code
_entity_poly.pdbx_strand_id
1 'polypeptide(L)'
;MAGEDGMKSDGPTAYTITQGLCFLKPSENPTSTKIIKAKRPVGSVLHSTGNTWQGPAGGLWAEVDGAKSAGEMGWALVEGPGFGIKGPLLVDQGDNQAQIINIRWMKDPPIFTIMMRKNDTIGRVVDALCTSTGLNKKETILTKGLPRKAPNGSGTLLPMDYTMPKDVLTNDMTIEQAKIVDTLNLVYVGHFDEDYHAK
;
A
#
# COMPACT_ATOMS: atom_id res chain seq x y z
N MET A 1 0.34 32.61 -18.63
CA MET A 1 1.53 32.66 -17.78
C MET A 1 1.12 32.18 -16.39
N ALA A 2 1.09 30.86 -16.16
CA ALA A 2 0.90 30.28 -14.84
C ALA A 2 2.32 29.89 -14.37
N GLY A 3 2.85 30.68 -13.44
CA GLY A 3 4.27 30.69 -13.09
C GLY A 3 4.71 29.46 -12.32
N GLU A 4 6.02 29.43 -12.07
CA GLU A 4 6.79 28.46 -11.28
C GLU A 4 6.35 28.36 -9.79
N ASP A 5 5.19 28.89 -9.43
CA ASP A 5 4.64 29.14 -8.08
C ASP A 5 4.36 27.89 -7.22
N GLY A 6 4.78 26.71 -7.66
CA GLY A 6 4.58 25.45 -6.93
C GLY A 6 5.86 24.69 -6.60
N MET A 7 7.02 25.16 -7.07
CA MET A 7 8.29 24.45 -6.94
C MET A 7 8.91 24.64 -5.55
N LYS A 8 9.35 23.55 -4.93
CA LYS A 8 10.12 23.58 -3.67
C LYS A 8 11.29 22.61 -3.76
N SER A 9 12.39 22.89 -3.07
CA SER A 9 13.62 22.06 -3.09
C SER A 9 13.98 21.49 -1.71
N ASP A 10 12.99 21.31 -0.85
CA ASP A 10 13.11 20.82 0.53
C ASP A 10 12.46 19.43 0.73
N GLY A 11 12.15 18.73 -0.37
CA GLY A 11 11.55 17.41 -0.33
C GLY A 11 12.55 16.29 -0.01
N PRO A 12 12.05 15.10 0.36
CA PRO A 12 12.83 13.88 0.45
C PRO A 12 13.61 13.59 -0.84
N THR A 13 14.80 12.99 -0.69
CA THR A 13 15.64 12.50 -1.81
C THR A 13 15.45 11.00 -2.10
N ALA A 14 14.65 10.34 -1.27
CA ALA A 14 14.24 8.96 -1.46
C ALA A 14 12.84 8.77 -0.91
N TYR A 15 12.00 8.12 -1.70
CA TYR A 15 10.64 7.77 -1.35
C TYR A 15 10.45 6.26 -1.41
N THR A 16 9.52 5.75 -0.62
CA THR A 16 9.10 4.35 -0.66
C THR A 16 7.71 4.21 -1.30
N ILE A 17 7.58 3.29 -2.26
CA ILE A 17 6.30 2.98 -2.92
C ILE A 17 5.34 2.30 -1.93
N THR A 18 4.12 2.80 -1.80
CA THR A 18 3.17 2.30 -0.78
C THR A 18 2.11 1.33 -1.29
N GLN A 19 1.71 1.42 -2.57
CA GLN A 19 0.49 0.76 -3.08
C GLN A 19 0.69 -0.04 -4.38
N GLY A 20 1.93 -0.43 -4.70
CA GLY A 20 2.18 -1.34 -5.84
C GLY A 20 2.18 -0.66 -7.22
N LEU A 21 2.00 0.66 -7.25
CA LEU A 21 1.92 1.45 -8.46
C LEU A 21 2.48 2.85 -8.24
N CYS A 22 2.88 3.49 -9.34
CA CYS A 22 3.31 4.88 -9.38
C CYS A 22 2.67 5.59 -10.59
N PHE A 23 2.37 6.88 -10.45
CA PHE A 23 2.01 7.73 -11.59
C PHE A 23 3.18 8.64 -11.92
N LEU A 24 3.60 8.61 -13.17
CA LEU A 24 4.76 9.35 -13.65
C LEU A 24 4.36 10.34 -14.76
N LYS A 25 4.95 11.53 -14.76
CA LYS A 25 5.00 12.42 -15.91
C LYS A 25 6.37 12.26 -16.56
N PRO A 26 6.50 11.59 -17.72
CA PRO A 26 7.79 11.35 -18.37
C PRO A 26 8.27 12.60 -19.13
N SER A 27 8.53 13.67 -18.38
CA SER A 27 8.87 15.00 -18.89
C SER A 27 9.56 15.77 -17.77
N GLU A 28 10.60 16.54 -18.10
CA GLU A 28 11.25 17.46 -17.15
C GLU A 28 10.30 18.59 -16.75
N ASN A 29 9.41 19.02 -17.65
CA ASN A 29 8.38 20.00 -17.35
C ASN A 29 7.28 19.40 -16.45
N PRO A 30 7.12 19.85 -15.18
CA PRO A 30 6.11 19.34 -14.25
C PRO A 30 4.67 19.58 -14.73
N THR A 31 4.45 20.60 -15.55
CA THR A 31 3.11 20.95 -16.08
C THR A 31 2.64 20.04 -17.20
N SER A 32 3.48 19.08 -17.64
CA SER A 32 3.10 18.11 -18.67
C SER A 32 1.81 17.37 -18.30
N THR A 33 0.88 17.29 -19.25
CA THR A 33 -0.42 16.62 -19.05
C THR A 33 -0.33 15.10 -19.22
N LYS A 34 0.75 14.61 -19.84
CA LYS A 34 0.96 13.17 -20.04
C LYS A 34 1.32 12.52 -18.70
N ILE A 35 0.44 11.65 -18.22
CA ILE A 35 0.66 10.83 -17.02
C ILE A 35 0.58 9.36 -17.43
N ILE A 36 1.57 8.57 -17.03
CA ILE A 36 1.59 7.13 -17.20
C ILE A 36 1.43 6.44 -15.85
N LYS A 37 0.76 5.29 -15.84
CA LYS A 37 0.66 4.42 -14.68
C LYS A 37 1.67 3.29 -14.82
N ALA A 38 2.58 3.14 -13.86
CA ALA A 38 3.58 2.09 -13.81
C ALA A 38 3.36 1.18 -12.60
N LYS A 39 3.49 -0.15 -12.78
CA LYS A 39 3.50 -1.10 -11.65
C LYS A 39 4.88 -1.08 -10.99
N ARG A 40 4.93 -1.00 -9.66
CA ARG A 40 6.18 -0.95 -8.87
C ARG A 40 5.99 -1.75 -7.57
N PRO A 41 6.94 -2.58 -7.12
CA PRO A 41 6.78 -3.31 -5.86
C PRO A 41 6.56 -2.37 -4.66
N VAL A 42 5.64 -2.70 -3.77
CA VAL A 42 5.51 -2.01 -2.48
C VAL A 42 6.82 -2.15 -1.70
N GLY A 43 7.26 -1.09 -1.05
CA GLY A 43 8.54 -1.06 -0.33
C GLY A 43 9.75 -0.77 -1.23
N SER A 44 9.60 -0.77 -2.56
CA SER A 44 10.70 -0.33 -3.44
C SER A 44 10.97 1.16 -3.29
N VAL A 45 12.22 1.55 -3.54
CA VAL A 45 12.70 2.93 -3.39
C VAL A 45 12.63 3.64 -4.74
N LEU A 46 12.07 4.84 -4.73
CA LEU A 46 12.13 5.81 -5.82
C LEU A 46 13.05 6.94 -5.38
N HIS A 47 14.16 7.15 -6.09
CA HIS A 47 15.06 8.25 -5.81
C HIS A 47 14.55 9.55 -6.44
N SER A 48 14.66 10.64 -5.70
CA SER A 48 14.23 11.98 -6.09
C SER A 48 15.35 12.98 -5.91
N THR A 49 15.26 14.10 -6.62
CA THR A 49 16.23 15.20 -6.51
C THR A 49 16.03 16.06 -5.26
N GLY A 50 14.94 15.83 -4.52
CA GLY A 50 14.46 16.71 -3.44
C GLY A 50 13.52 17.81 -3.93
N ASN A 51 13.40 18.00 -5.25
CA ASN A 51 12.44 18.93 -5.80
C ASN A 51 11.03 18.36 -5.76
N THR A 52 10.08 19.20 -5.34
CA THR A 52 8.65 18.90 -5.35
C THR A 52 7.87 20.00 -6.05
N TRP A 53 6.73 19.62 -6.60
CA TRP A 53 5.84 20.54 -7.31
C TRP A 53 4.39 20.22 -6.96
N GLN A 54 3.63 21.24 -6.56
CA GLN A 54 2.18 21.11 -6.37
C GLN A 54 1.46 21.46 -7.67
N GLY A 55 0.78 20.46 -8.24
CA GLY A 55 0.01 20.63 -9.47
C GLY A 55 -1.29 21.41 -9.26
N PRO A 56 -1.92 21.87 -10.35
CA PRO A 56 -3.13 22.71 -10.29
C PRO A 56 -4.34 22.00 -9.65
N ALA A 57 -4.38 20.66 -9.69
CA ALA A 57 -5.40 19.87 -9.01
C ALA A 57 -5.06 19.55 -7.53
N GLY A 58 -4.00 20.16 -6.98
CA GLY A 58 -3.54 19.97 -5.61
C GLY A 58 -2.64 18.77 -5.36
N GLY A 59 -2.38 17.93 -6.38
CA GLY A 59 -1.49 16.78 -6.25
C GLY A 59 -0.03 17.20 -6.09
N LEU A 60 0.67 16.58 -5.14
CA LEU A 60 2.09 16.77 -4.88
C LEU A 60 2.91 15.79 -5.71
N TRP A 61 3.88 16.31 -6.46
CA TRP A 61 4.79 15.56 -7.30
C TRP A 61 6.22 15.72 -6.82
N ALA A 62 7.02 14.67 -6.90
CA ALA A 62 8.46 14.71 -6.65
C ALA A 62 9.21 14.48 -7.96
N GLU A 63 10.25 15.26 -8.21
CA GLU A 63 11.12 15.07 -9.37
C GLU A 63 12.00 13.83 -9.16
N VAL A 64 12.02 12.95 -10.15
CA VAL A 64 12.77 11.68 -10.14
C VAL A 64 14.23 11.95 -10.46
N ASP A 65 15.13 11.41 -9.64
CA ASP A 65 16.57 11.42 -9.89
C ASP A 65 16.93 10.33 -10.92
N GLY A 66 16.89 10.70 -12.20
CA GLY A 66 17.16 9.78 -13.31
C GLY A 66 18.57 9.18 -13.32
N ALA A 67 19.53 9.76 -12.56
CA ALA A 67 20.86 9.18 -12.42
C ALA A 67 20.86 7.97 -11.46
N LYS A 68 19.94 7.94 -10.49
CA LYS A 68 19.79 6.84 -9.53
C LYS A 68 18.63 5.89 -9.86
N SER A 69 17.63 6.37 -10.59
CA SER A 69 16.47 5.59 -11.03
C SER A 69 16.58 5.24 -12.51
N ALA A 70 17.35 4.19 -12.84
CA ALA A 70 17.59 3.77 -14.21
C ALA A 70 16.28 3.56 -15.00
N GLY A 71 16.14 4.28 -16.11
CA GLY A 71 14.97 4.20 -17.00
C GLY A 71 13.75 5.01 -16.53
N GLU A 72 13.85 5.77 -15.44
CA GLU A 72 12.82 6.70 -14.99
C GLU A 72 13.31 8.15 -15.10
N MET A 73 12.42 9.05 -15.50
CA MET A 73 12.69 10.48 -15.53
C MET A 73 11.40 11.28 -15.35
N GLY A 74 11.53 12.56 -15.01
CA GLY A 74 10.42 13.48 -14.86
C GLY A 74 9.87 13.48 -13.44
N TRP A 75 8.54 13.34 -13.29
CA TRP A 75 7.87 13.59 -12.01
C TRP A 75 7.02 12.41 -11.56
N ALA A 76 7.11 12.04 -10.29
CA ALA A 76 6.30 11.00 -9.68
C ALA A 76 5.28 11.58 -8.69
N LEU A 77 4.04 11.10 -8.75
CA LEU A 77 2.98 11.54 -7.83
C LEU A 77 3.25 11.01 -6.43
N VAL A 78 3.42 11.90 -5.46
CA VAL A 78 3.54 11.58 -4.03
C VAL A 78 2.16 11.30 -3.45
N GLU A 79 1.25 12.26 -3.58
CA GLU A 79 -0.15 12.16 -3.16
C GLU A 79 -1.00 13.18 -3.90
N GLY A 80 -2.31 12.93 -4.00
CA GLY A 80 -3.22 13.90 -4.61
C GLY A 80 -4.57 13.32 -5.01
N PRO A 81 -5.57 14.17 -5.26
CA PRO A 81 -6.88 13.76 -5.71
C PRO A 81 -6.86 13.32 -7.19
N GLY A 82 -7.95 12.68 -7.64
CA GLY A 82 -8.21 12.44 -9.07
C GLY A 82 -7.72 11.09 -9.63
N PHE A 83 -7.02 10.27 -8.83
CA PHE A 83 -6.48 8.97 -9.29
C PHE A 83 -7.27 7.75 -8.79
N GLY A 84 -8.35 7.97 -8.02
CA GLY A 84 -9.14 6.89 -7.42
C GLY A 84 -8.39 6.08 -6.35
N ILE A 85 -7.34 6.67 -5.77
CA ILE A 85 -6.48 6.04 -4.77
C ILE A 85 -6.65 6.75 -3.44
N LYS A 86 -6.65 5.96 -2.35
CA LYS A 86 -6.73 6.48 -0.99
C LYS A 86 -5.33 6.56 -0.39
N GLY A 87 -4.97 7.74 0.13
CA GLY A 87 -3.68 7.97 0.78
C GLY A 87 -2.51 8.19 -0.19
N PRO A 88 -1.30 8.39 0.34
CA PRO A 88 -0.11 8.65 -0.45
C PRO A 88 0.33 7.41 -1.22
N LEU A 89 0.93 7.64 -2.40
CA LEU A 89 1.61 6.62 -3.21
C LEU A 89 3.09 6.49 -2.87
N LEU A 90 3.66 7.59 -2.37
CA LEU A 90 5.04 7.70 -1.95
C LEU A 90 5.09 8.26 -0.54
N VAL A 91 5.93 7.67 0.31
CA VAL A 91 6.26 8.22 1.64
C VAL A 91 7.76 8.42 1.74
N ASP A 92 8.20 9.40 2.52
CA ASP A 92 9.63 9.60 2.80
C ASP A 92 10.23 8.30 3.32
N GLN A 93 11.37 7.87 2.76
CA GLN A 93 12.07 6.67 3.23
C GLN A 93 12.55 6.81 4.69
N GLY A 94 12.77 8.03 5.18
CA GLY A 94 13.10 8.30 6.58
C GLY A 94 11.91 8.20 7.54
N ASP A 95 10.67 8.05 7.04
CA ASP A 95 9.48 7.98 7.88
C ASP A 95 9.32 6.60 8.54
N ASN A 96 9.81 6.49 9.78
CA ASN A 96 9.67 5.29 10.61
C ASN A 96 8.24 5.04 11.13
N GLN A 97 7.28 5.88 10.77
CA GLN A 97 5.88 5.70 11.12
C GLN A 97 5.14 4.78 10.16
N ALA A 98 5.73 4.40 9.01
CA ALA A 98 5.12 3.47 8.07
C ALA A 98 5.67 2.04 8.22
N GLN A 99 4.87 1.04 7.88
CA GLN A 99 5.33 -0.34 7.74
C GLN A 99 4.59 -1.08 6.63
N ILE A 100 5.26 -2.09 6.07
CA ILE A 100 4.68 -2.99 5.07
C ILE A 100 3.80 -4.01 5.79
N ILE A 101 2.61 -4.25 5.24
CA ILE A 101 1.66 -5.25 5.68
C ILE A 101 1.44 -6.20 4.51
N ASN A 102 1.78 -7.46 4.72
CA ASN A 102 1.49 -8.55 3.79
C ASN A 102 0.20 -9.24 4.21
N ILE A 103 -0.69 -9.54 3.26
CA ILE A 103 -1.92 -10.28 3.51
C ILE A 103 -1.95 -11.49 2.58
N ARG A 104 -2.09 -12.68 3.15
CA ARG A 104 -2.15 -13.94 2.40
C ARG A 104 -3.46 -14.68 2.62
N TRP A 105 -3.84 -15.48 1.64
CA TRP A 105 -4.95 -16.43 1.75
C TRP A 105 -4.41 -17.85 1.55
N MET A 106 -4.41 -18.63 2.63
CA MET A 106 -3.95 -20.04 2.73
C MET A 106 -2.48 -20.36 2.38
N LYS A 107 -1.85 -19.70 1.39
CA LYS A 107 -0.48 -19.96 0.93
C LYS A 107 0.24 -18.69 0.49
N ASP A 108 1.55 -18.81 0.32
CA ASP A 108 2.41 -17.79 -0.31
C ASP A 108 2.36 -17.90 -1.85
N PRO A 109 2.59 -16.80 -2.59
CA PRO A 109 2.90 -15.45 -2.09
C PRO A 109 1.67 -14.73 -1.50
N PRO A 110 1.88 -13.61 -0.77
CA PRO A 110 0.78 -12.74 -0.35
C PRO A 110 -0.10 -12.32 -1.53
N ILE A 111 -1.41 -12.30 -1.31
CA ILE A 111 -2.40 -11.85 -2.31
C ILE A 111 -2.49 -10.32 -2.36
N PHE A 112 -2.00 -9.66 -1.32
CA PHE A 112 -2.02 -8.20 -1.20
C PHE A 112 -0.87 -7.73 -0.31
N THR A 113 -0.20 -6.69 -0.75
CA THR A 113 0.86 -6.02 0.02
C THR A 113 0.57 -4.53 -0.02
N ILE A 114 0.68 -3.85 1.12
CA ILE A 114 0.48 -2.41 1.25
C ILE A 114 1.42 -1.84 2.31
N MET A 115 1.85 -0.59 2.15
CA MET A 115 2.49 0.17 3.21
C MET A 115 1.50 1.12 3.87
N MET A 116 1.39 1.09 5.19
CA MET A 116 0.47 1.93 5.95
C MET A 116 1.15 2.51 7.19
N ARG A 117 0.60 3.61 7.73
CA ARG A 117 1.12 4.19 8.97
C ARG A 117 0.76 3.32 10.15
N LYS A 118 1.62 3.26 11.16
CA LYS A 118 1.41 2.54 12.43
C LYS A 118 0.14 3.00 13.17
N ASN A 119 -0.24 4.26 12.99
CA ASN A 119 -1.46 4.84 13.54
C ASN A 119 -2.72 4.62 12.68
N ASP A 120 -2.59 4.09 11.45
CA ASP A 120 -3.77 3.70 10.67
C ASP A 120 -4.46 2.49 11.32
N THR A 121 -5.78 2.39 11.13
CA THR A 121 -6.58 1.31 11.70
C THR A 121 -6.61 0.07 10.82
N ILE A 122 -6.87 -1.09 11.42
CA ILE A 122 -7.12 -2.34 10.67
C ILE A 122 -8.32 -2.18 9.72
N GLY A 123 -9.33 -1.40 10.09
CA GLY A 123 -10.46 -1.11 9.20
C GLY A 123 -10.01 -0.45 7.90
N ARG A 124 -8.98 0.41 7.94
CA ARG A 124 -8.38 1.04 6.76
C ARG A 124 -7.60 0.03 5.92
N VAL A 125 -6.90 -0.92 6.56
CA VAL A 125 -6.22 -2.04 5.88
C VAL A 125 -7.24 -2.89 5.12
N VAL A 126 -8.35 -3.25 5.76
CA VAL A 126 -9.45 -4.01 5.16
C VAL A 126 -10.07 -3.25 3.99
N ASP A 127 -10.31 -1.95 4.13
CA ASP A 127 -10.83 -1.11 3.03
C ASP A 127 -9.90 -1.10 1.82
N ALA A 128 -8.59 -0.97 2.05
CA ALA A 128 -7.59 -0.98 0.99
C ALA A 128 -7.53 -2.35 0.28
N LEU A 129 -7.51 -3.44 1.06
CA LEU A 129 -7.57 -4.81 0.55
C LEU A 129 -8.79 -5.00 -0.36
N CYS A 130 -9.99 -4.77 0.18
CA CYS A 130 -11.25 -4.98 -0.55
C CYS A 130 -11.37 -4.11 -1.80
N THR A 131 -10.90 -2.85 -1.74
CA THR A 131 -10.90 -1.96 -2.91
C THR A 131 -9.99 -2.48 -4.03
N SER A 132 -8.87 -3.10 -3.65
CA SER A 132 -7.87 -3.63 -4.59
C SER A 132 -8.26 -4.99 -5.15
N THR A 133 -8.87 -5.85 -4.34
CA THR A 133 -9.13 -7.25 -4.67
C THR A 133 -10.57 -7.55 -5.03
N GLY A 134 -11.51 -6.63 -4.83
CA GLY A 134 -12.95 -6.87 -5.07
C GLY A 134 -13.68 -7.61 -3.95
N LEU A 135 -12.95 -8.14 -2.95
CA LEU A 135 -13.52 -8.88 -1.83
C LEU A 135 -14.54 -8.03 -1.03
N ASN A 136 -15.53 -8.69 -0.46
CA ASN A 136 -16.53 -8.04 0.37
C ASN A 136 -15.99 -7.73 1.77
N LYS A 137 -16.08 -6.46 2.17
CA LYS A 137 -15.63 -5.98 3.49
C LYS A 137 -16.31 -6.71 4.65
N LYS A 138 -17.60 -7.03 4.53
CA LYS A 138 -18.37 -7.70 5.61
C LYS A 138 -17.96 -9.16 5.80
N GLU A 139 -17.31 -9.73 4.79
CA GLU A 139 -16.89 -11.13 4.75
C GLU A 139 -15.38 -11.29 4.94
N THR A 140 -14.69 -10.18 5.22
CA THR A 140 -13.23 -10.10 5.38
C THR A 140 -12.86 -9.97 6.85
N ILE A 141 -12.08 -10.93 7.35
CA ILE A 141 -11.52 -10.93 8.70
C ILE A 141 -10.00 -11.10 8.59
N LEU A 142 -9.25 -10.30 9.34
CA LEU A 142 -7.78 -10.40 9.39
C LEU A 142 -7.32 -10.99 10.71
N THR A 143 -6.35 -11.90 10.66
CA THR A 143 -5.79 -12.54 11.85
C THR A 143 -4.27 -12.58 11.80
N LYS A 144 -3.63 -12.56 12.98
CA LYS A 144 -2.17 -12.74 13.09
C LYS A 144 -1.75 -14.20 13.10
N GLY A 145 -2.58 -15.04 13.73
CA GLY A 145 -2.35 -16.48 13.88
C GLY A 145 -3.06 -17.30 12.80
N LEU A 146 -2.49 -18.46 12.51
CA LEU A 146 -3.20 -19.53 11.81
C LEU A 146 -4.15 -20.26 12.78
N PRO A 147 -5.17 -20.98 12.28
CA PRO A 147 -5.96 -21.87 13.12
C PRO A 147 -5.11 -22.89 13.86
N ARG A 148 -5.66 -23.46 14.94
CA ARG A 148 -5.02 -24.60 15.62
C ARG A 148 -4.89 -25.79 14.66
N LYS A 149 -3.89 -26.65 14.89
CA LYS A 149 -3.78 -27.93 14.19
C LYS A 149 -4.75 -28.95 14.78
N ALA A 150 -5.20 -29.89 13.95
CA ALA A 150 -6.04 -30.99 14.37
C ALA A 150 -5.32 -31.84 15.45
N PRO A 151 -6.02 -32.27 16.51
CA PRO A 151 -5.43 -32.98 17.64
C PRO A 151 -4.98 -34.42 17.31
N ASN A 152 -5.34 -34.93 16.13
CA ASN A 152 -5.04 -36.29 15.68
C ASN A 152 -3.60 -36.50 15.19
N GLY A 153 -2.71 -35.51 15.34
CA GLY A 153 -1.32 -35.60 14.93
C GLY A 153 -1.08 -35.47 13.41
N SER A 154 -2.12 -35.28 12.60
CA SER A 154 -2.00 -35.10 11.14
C SER A 154 -1.24 -33.85 10.72
N GLY A 155 -1.18 -32.85 11.59
CA GLY A 155 -0.60 -31.55 11.30
C GLY A 155 -1.49 -30.62 10.47
N THR A 156 -2.67 -31.08 10.04
CA THR A 156 -3.66 -30.30 9.27
C THR A 156 -4.22 -29.15 10.13
N LEU A 157 -4.37 -27.97 9.54
CA LEU A 157 -5.01 -26.83 10.21
C LEU A 157 -6.52 -27.09 10.34
N LEU A 158 -7.08 -26.76 11.50
CA LEU A 158 -8.53 -26.73 11.72
C LEU A 158 -9.17 -25.57 10.92
N PRO A 159 -10.50 -25.59 10.74
CA PRO A 159 -11.19 -24.47 10.12
C PRO A 159 -11.01 -23.18 10.93
N MET A 160 -11.30 -22.03 10.28
CA MET A 160 -10.93 -20.71 10.82
C MET A 160 -11.66 -20.32 12.12
N ASP A 161 -12.77 -20.97 12.46
CA ASP A 161 -13.48 -20.84 13.74
C ASP A 161 -12.63 -21.32 14.94
N TYR A 162 -11.58 -22.10 14.69
CA TYR A 162 -10.57 -22.48 15.70
C TYR A 162 -9.42 -21.47 15.84
N THR A 163 -9.52 -20.28 15.22
CA THR A 163 -8.58 -19.19 15.46
C THR A 163 -8.75 -18.66 16.89
N MET A 164 -7.65 -18.42 17.59
CA MET A 164 -7.71 -17.89 18.94
C MET A 164 -8.29 -16.46 18.92
N PRO A 165 -9.24 -16.11 19.80
CA PRO A 165 -9.84 -14.76 19.82
C PRO A 165 -8.82 -13.63 19.91
N LYS A 166 -7.69 -13.84 20.63
CA LYS A 166 -6.58 -12.88 20.75
C LYS A 166 -5.84 -12.58 19.43
N ASP A 167 -5.98 -13.45 18.44
CA ASP A 167 -5.32 -13.33 17.14
C ASP A 167 -6.21 -12.69 16.08
N VAL A 168 -7.51 -12.52 16.37
CA VAL A 168 -8.47 -11.82 15.51
C VAL A 168 -8.30 -10.31 15.68
N LEU A 169 -8.16 -9.60 14.56
CA LEU A 169 -7.98 -8.15 14.56
C LEU A 169 -9.33 -7.44 14.39
N THR A 170 -9.57 -6.39 15.17
CA THR A 170 -10.77 -5.56 15.09
C THR A 170 -10.52 -4.28 14.29
N ASN A 171 -11.53 -3.76 13.61
CA ASN A 171 -11.39 -2.64 12.66
C ASN A 171 -10.96 -1.32 13.31
N ASP A 172 -11.22 -1.13 14.59
CA ASP A 172 -10.88 0.05 15.40
C ASP A 172 -9.45 0.02 15.94
N MET A 173 -8.82 -1.15 15.99
CA MET A 173 -7.43 -1.32 16.42
C MET A 173 -6.47 -0.63 15.46
N THR A 174 -5.45 0.05 15.97
CA THR A 174 -4.36 0.56 15.13
C THR A 174 -3.37 -0.54 14.77
N ILE A 175 -2.65 -0.34 13.67
CA ILE A 175 -1.58 -1.24 13.24
C ILE A 175 -0.50 -1.43 14.33
N GLU A 176 -0.17 -0.37 15.06
CA GLU A 176 0.74 -0.41 16.21
C GLU A 176 0.19 -1.26 17.36
N GLN A 177 -1.07 -1.03 17.75
CA GLN A 177 -1.74 -1.80 18.81
C GLN A 177 -1.84 -3.29 18.44
N ALA A 178 -2.08 -3.59 17.17
CA ALA A 178 -2.13 -4.95 16.64
C ALA A 178 -0.78 -5.67 16.75
N LYS A 179 0.34 -4.93 16.83
CA LYS A 179 1.71 -5.47 16.84
C LYS A 179 1.94 -6.38 15.63
N ILE A 180 1.57 -5.92 14.44
CA ILE A 180 1.79 -6.64 13.19
C ILE A 180 3.29 -6.68 12.94
N VAL A 181 3.85 -7.89 12.84
CA VAL A 181 5.29 -8.08 12.60
C VAL A 181 5.61 -8.24 11.12
N ASP A 182 4.74 -8.90 10.36
CA ASP A 182 4.99 -9.12 8.92
C ASP A 182 3.68 -9.43 8.16
N THR A 183 3.21 -10.67 8.25
CA THR A 183 2.10 -11.16 7.43
C THR A 183 0.84 -11.42 8.27
N LEU A 184 -0.29 -10.91 7.76
CA LEU A 184 -1.64 -11.23 8.23
C LEU A 184 -2.25 -12.33 7.37
N ASN A 185 -3.10 -13.14 7.99
CA ASN A 185 -3.91 -14.12 7.29
C ASN A 185 -5.30 -13.54 7.02
N LEU A 186 -5.76 -13.69 5.78
CA LEU A 186 -7.13 -13.41 5.40
C LEU A 186 -8.01 -14.63 5.72
N VAL A 187 -9.03 -14.39 6.53
CA VAL A 187 -10.19 -15.27 6.68
C VAL A 187 -11.33 -14.66 5.89
N TYR A 188 -11.74 -15.36 4.84
CA TYR A 188 -12.83 -14.93 4.00
C TYR A 188 -14.00 -15.92 4.12
N VAL A 189 -15.18 -15.41 4.47
CA VAL A 189 -16.39 -16.24 4.67
C VAL A 189 -17.28 -16.32 3.44
N GLY A 190 -16.99 -15.53 2.39
CA GLY A 190 -17.66 -15.59 1.09
C GLY A 190 -17.03 -16.60 0.13
N HIS A 191 -17.35 -16.48 -1.16
CA HIS A 191 -16.83 -17.35 -2.22
C HIS A 191 -15.56 -16.74 -2.83
N PHE A 192 -14.40 -17.02 -2.23
CA PHE A 192 -13.14 -16.36 -2.62
C PHE A 192 -12.84 -16.46 -4.12
N ASP A 193 -13.01 -17.64 -4.73
CA ASP A 193 -12.71 -17.84 -6.15
C ASP A 193 -13.63 -17.05 -7.09
N GLU A 194 -14.83 -16.66 -6.61
CA GLU A 194 -15.79 -15.84 -7.35
C GLU A 194 -15.56 -14.34 -7.11
N ASP A 195 -15.25 -13.98 -5.86
CA ASP A 195 -15.16 -12.59 -5.42
C ASP A 195 -13.77 -11.94 -5.64
N TYR A 196 -12.71 -12.76 -5.74
CA TYR A 196 -11.34 -12.26 -5.84
C TYR A 196 -10.98 -11.86 -7.28
N HIS A 197 -10.59 -10.60 -7.43
CA HIS A 197 -10.15 -10.00 -8.70
C HIS A 197 -8.88 -9.19 -8.48
N ALA A 198 -7.72 -9.76 -8.82
CA ALA A 198 -6.44 -9.04 -8.79
C ALA A 198 -6.41 -7.94 -9.87
N LYS A 199 -6.09 -6.71 -9.49
CA LYS A 199 -5.93 -5.55 -10.40
C LYS A 199 -4.47 -5.35 -10.86
#